data_AF-A0A1V6IZ31-F1
#
_entry.id   AF-A0A1V6IZ31-F1
#
_cell.length_a   1.000
_cell.length_b   1.000
_cell.length_c   1.000
_cell.angle_alpha   90.00
_cell.angle_beta   90.00
_cell.angle_gamma   90.00
#
_symmetry.space_group_name_H-M   'P 1'
#
loop_
_entity.id
_entity.type
_entity.pdbx_description
1 polymer ?
#
loop_
_entity_poly.entity_id
_entity_poly.type
_entity_poly.pdbx_seq_one_letter_code
_entity_poly.pdbx_strand_id
1 'polypeptide(L)'
;MPEKLVPHKTFSGNRPTNTLLADQLTPETFGQLVALYEHKIFVQGVIWNIFSFDQWGVQLGKVLANRILPELQDKSAPLQHDSSTNELIRRFRERA
;
A
#
# COMPACT_ATOMS: atom_id res chain seq x y z
N MET A 1 -11.26 16.44 39.57
CA MET A 1 -11.92 15.53 38.59
C MET A 1 -12.37 14.29 39.33
N PRO A 2 -13.58 13.77 39.11
CA PRO A 2 -13.98 12.46 39.64
C PRO A 2 -12.91 11.41 39.33
N GLU A 3 -12.50 10.60 40.31
CA GLU A 3 -11.40 9.63 40.20
C GLU A 3 -11.62 8.64 39.04
N LYS A 4 -12.88 8.23 38.85
CA LYS A 4 -13.32 7.39 37.72
C LYS A 4 -13.04 8.00 36.34
N LEU A 5 -12.88 9.32 36.23
CA LEU A 5 -12.63 10.01 34.97
C LEU A 5 -11.14 10.22 34.68
N VAL A 6 -10.24 9.95 35.64
CA VAL A 6 -8.80 10.19 35.50
C VAL A 6 -8.17 9.33 34.38
N PRO A 7 -8.40 8.00 34.31
CA PRO A 7 -7.79 7.16 33.27
C PRO A 7 -8.21 7.56 31.83
N HIS A 8 -9.40 8.13 31.67
CA HIS A 8 -9.95 8.55 30.38
C HIS A 8 -9.41 9.91 29.88
N LYS A 9 -8.69 10.65 30.73
CA LYS A 9 -8.15 11.99 30.42
C LYS A 9 -6.63 12.08 30.60
N THR A 10 -5.98 10.98 30.97
CA THR A 10 -4.52 10.88 31.03
C THR A 10 -3.95 10.51 29.66
N PHE A 11 -2.93 11.24 29.23
CA PHE A 11 -2.17 10.94 28.03
C PHE A 11 -0.74 10.60 28.44
N SER A 12 -0.25 9.42 28.04
CA SER A 12 1.10 8.94 28.36
C SER A 12 2.23 9.76 27.72
N GLY A 13 1.90 10.65 26.77
CA GLY A 13 2.89 11.41 26.01
C GLY A 13 3.84 10.50 25.22
N ASN A 14 5.07 10.97 25.03
CA ASN A 14 6.17 10.28 24.33
C ASN A 14 5.82 9.79 22.92
N ARG A 15 5.14 10.64 22.15
CA ARG A 15 4.77 10.41 20.75
C ARG A 15 5.63 11.32 19.88
N PRO A 16 6.71 10.82 19.26
CA PRO A 16 7.60 11.66 18.48
C PRO A 16 6.89 12.20 17.24
N THR A 17 7.16 13.46 16.90
CA THR A 17 6.65 14.13 15.69
C THR A 17 7.77 14.87 14.99
N ASN A 18 7.68 14.98 13.66
CA ASN A 18 8.48 15.89 12.87
C ASN A 18 7.56 17.00 12.34
N THR A 19 7.95 18.24 12.53
CA THR A 19 7.26 19.40 11.96
C THR A 19 8.17 20.03 10.91
N LEU A 20 7.73 20.03 9.65
CA LEU A 20 8.41 20.71 8.53
C LEU A 20 7.61 21.96 8.21
N LEU A 21 8.25 23.13 8.20
CA LEU A 21 7.63 24.43 7.98
C LEU A 21 8.20 25.09 6.72
N ALA A 22 7.34 25.77 5.98
CA ALA A 22 7.69 26.64 4.88
C ALA A 22 6.67 27.80 4.84
N ASP A 23 7.08 28.96 4.30
CA ASP A 23 6.25 30.17 4.31
C ASP A 23 5.00 30.02 3.41
N GLN A 24 5.17 29.39 2.24
CA GLN A 24 4.07 29.11 1.31
C GLN A 24 4.39 27.87 0.48
N LEU A 25 3.35 27.12 0.09
CA LEU A 25 3.46 26.04 -0.88
C LEU A 25 3.55 26.59 -2.31
N THR A 26 4.72 27.09 -2.68
CA THR A 26 5.04 27.45 -4.07
C THR A 26 5.46 26.21 -4.87
N PRO A 27 5.51 26.25 -6.21
CA PRO A 27 6.04 25.13 -7.01
C PRO A 27 7.47 24.73 -6.61
N GLU A 28 8.31 25.71 -6.26
CA GLU A 28 9.68 25.46 -5.79
C GLU A 28 9.67 24.71 -4.43
N THR A 29 8.93 25.23 -3.45
CA THR A 29 8.82 24.61 -2.12
C THR A 29 8.20 23.22 -2.20
N PHE A 30 7.22 23.01 -3.09
CA PHE A 30 6.66 21.69 -3.34
C PHE A 30 7.71 20.73 -3.92
N GLY A 31 8.49 21.18 -4.91
CA GLY A 31 9.60 20.39 -5.47
C GLY A 31 10.64 20.00 -4.42
N GLN A 32 11.01 20.94 -3.55
CA GLN A 32 11.93 20.68 -2.42
C GLN A 32 11.36 19.64 -1.45
N LEU A 33 10.06 19.70 -1.14
CA LEU A 33 9.40 18.73 -0.27
C LEU A 33 9.39 17.33 -0.89
N VAL A 34 9.11 17.22 -2.20
CA VAL A 34 9.16 15.93 -2.92
C VAL A 34 10.59 15.38 -2.89
N ALA A 35 11.59 16.19 -3.28
CA ALA A 35 12.99 15.80 -3.29
C ALA A 35 13.49 15.36 -1.91
N LEU A 36 13.05 16.03 -0.84
CA LEU A 36 13.33 15.63 0.54
C LEU A 36 12.87 14.20 0.82
N TYR A 37 11.65 13.84 0.41
CA TYR A 37 11.13 12.49 0.62
C TYR A 37 11.76 11.45 -0.32
N GLU A 38 12.11 11.81 -1.55
CA GLU A 38 12.88 10.93 -2.45
C GLU A 38 14.24 10.59 -1.84
N HIS A 39 14.98 11.57 -1.33
CA HIS A 39 16.26 11.35 -0.68
C HIS A 39 16.13 10.61 0.66
N LYS A 40 15.06 10.85 1.43
CA LYS A 40 14.76 10.06 2.63
C LYS A 40 14.63 8.57 2.29
N ILE A 41 13.85 8.23 1.27
CA ILE A 41 13.62 6.84 0.83
C ILE A 41 14.92 6.23 0.29
N PHE A 42 15.67 7.00 -0.51
CA PHE A 42 16.96 6.57 -1.03
C PHE A 42 17.94 6.20 0.10
N VAL A 43 18.14 7.09 1.07
CA VAL A 43 19.07 6.86 2.19
C VAL A 43 18.65 5.65 3.01
N GLN A 44 17.35 5.48 3.27
CA GLN A 44 16.84 4.29 3.97
C GLN A 44 17.13 3.00 3.19
N GLY A 45 16.94 3.00 1.87
CA GLY A 45 17.28 1.86 1.02
C GLY A 45 18.76 1.50 1.04
N VAL A 46 19.64 2.51 0.99
CA VAL A 46 21.10 2.31 1.10
C VAL A 46 21.47 1.69 2.45
N ILE A 47 20.89 2.19 3.56
CA ILE A 47 21.13 1.65 4.91
C ILE A 47 20.69 0.18 5.00
N TRP A 48 19.53 -0.16 4.42
CA TRP A 48 19.01 -1.53 4.44
C TRP A 48 19.61 -2.44 3.36
N ASN A 49 20.48 -1.92 2.49
CA ASN A 49 21.03 -2.62 1.34
C ASN A 49 19.93 -3.25 0.44
N ILE A 50 18.88 -2.46 0.19
CA ILE A 50 17.76 -2.80 -0.71
C ILE A 50 17.79 -1.85 -1.90
N PHE A 51 17.48 -2.34 -3.09
CA PHE A 51 17.43 -1.51 -4.29
C PHE A 51 16.11 -0.74 -4.40
N SER A 52 16.10 0.54 -3.98
CA SER A 52 14.90 1.39 -3.95
C SER A 52 14.29 1.75 -5.31
N PHE A 53 14.91 1.33 -6.40
CA PHE A 53 14.53 1.72 -7.76
C PHE A 53 13.96 0.58 -8.60
N ASP A 54 13.69 -0.60 -7.99
CA ASP A 54 12.95 -1.68 -8.65
C ASP A 54 11.51 -1.86 -8.14
N GLN A 55 10.76 -2.69 -8.87
CA GLN A 55 9.37 -3.00 -8.58
C GLN A 55 8.99 -4.43 -9.02
N TRP A 56 9.85 -5.41 -8.80
CA TRP A 56 9.61 -6.80 -9.26
C TRP A 56 8.31 -7.41 -8.72
N GLY A 57 7.89 -7.01 -7.52
CA GLY A 57 6.68 -7.53 -6.85
C GLY A 57 5.38 -7.35 -7.64
N VAL A 58 5.33 -6.46 -8.65
CA VAL A 58 4.11 -6.23 -9.46
C VAL A 58 3.90 -7.27 -10.55
N GLN A 59 4.93 -8.06 -10.90
CA GLN A 59 4.91 -8.87 -12.12
C GLN A 59 4.00 -10.09 -12.00
N LEU A 60 4.07 -10.82 -10.88
CA LEU A 60 3.28 -12.02 -10.68
C LEU A 60 1.77 -11.74 -10.76
N GLY A 61 1.31 -10.66 -10.12
CA GLY A 61 -0.08 -10.25 -10.17
C GLY A 61 -0.57 -9.94 -11.58
N LYS A 62 0.26 -9.27 -12.41
CA LYS A 62 -0.07 -9.01 -13.82
C LYS A 62 -0.20 -10.29 -14.63
N VAL A 63 0.72 -11.24 -14.44
CA VAL A 63 0.70 -12.54 -15.14
C VAL A 63 -0.55 -13.33 -14.75
N LEU A 64 -0.86 -13.41 -13.46
CA LEU A 64 -2.04 -14.12 -12.96
C LEU A 64 -3.34 -13.47 -13.43
N ALA A 65 -3.45 -12.14 -13.37
CA ALA A 65 -4.63 -11.42 -13.82
C ALA A 65 -4.90 -11.63 -15.31
N ASN A 66 -3.88 -11.57 -16.16
CA ASN A 66 -4.01 -11.82 -17.60
C ASN A 66 -4.47 -13.25 -17.91
N ARG A 67 -4.08 -14.23 -17.08
CA ARG A 67 -4.54 -15.62 -17.20
C ARG A 67 -6.00 -15.78 -16.75
N ILE A 68 -6.38 -15.14 -15.64
CA ILE A 68 -7.72 -15.27 -15.05
C ILE A 68 -8.77 -14.48 -15.85
N LEU A 69 -8.42 -13.36 -16.46
CA LEU A 69 -9.36 -12.51 -17.20
C LEU A 69 -10.26 -13.26 -18.22
N PRO A 70 -9.72 -14.09 -19.14
CA PRO A 70 -10.57 -14.87 -20.05
C PRO A 70 -11.44 -15.90 -19.32
N GLU A 71 -10.95 -16.47 -18.22
CA GLU A 71 -11.73 -17.39 -17.40
C GLU A 71 -12.92 -16.66 -16.74
N LEU A 72 -12.82 -15.38 -16.39
CA LEU A 72 -14.00 -14.66 -15.88
C LEU A 72 -15.09 -14.46 -16.93
N GLN A 73 -14.72 -14.38 -18.22
CA GLN A 73 -15.64 -14.08 -19.32
C GLN A 73 -16.33 -15.33 -19.87
N ASP A 74 -15.64 -16.47 -19.93
CA ASP A 74 -16.19 -17.72 -20.43
C ASP A 74 -16.66 -18.62 -19.27
N LYS A 75 -17.99 -18.77 -19.10
CA LYS A 75 -18.57 -19.61 -18.03
C LYS A 75 -18.23 -21.10 -18.18
N SER A 76 -17.89 -21.55 -19.39
CA SER A 76 -17.57 -22.95 -19.70
C SER A 76 -16.08 -23.28 -19.57
N ALA A 77 -15.21 -22.27 -19.44
CA ALA A 77 -13.77 -22.48 -19.40
C ALA A 77 -13.37 -23.30 -18.15
N PRO A 78 -12.57 -24.37 -18.33
CA PRO A 78 -12.07 -25.19 -17.24
C PRO A 78 -11.10 -24.38 -16.37
N LEU A 79 -11.23 -24.52 -15.05
CA LEU A 79 -10.40 -23.81 -14.08
C LEU A 79 -9.29 -24.73 -13.56
N GLN A 80 -8.05 -24.23 -13.55
CA GLN A 80 -6.86 -24.99 -13.14
C GLN A 80 -6.00 -24.24 -12.11
N HIS A 81 -6.65 -23.59 -11.14
CA HIS A 81 -5.99 -22.96 -10.00
C HIS A 81 -6.23 -23.75 -8.71
N ASP A 82 -5.75 -23.22 -7.59
CA ASP A 82 -6.10 -23.77 -6.28
C ASP A 82 -7.62 -23.68 -6.01
N SER A 83 -8.08 -24.43 -5.00
CA SER A 83 -9.51 -24.53 -4.68
C SER A 83 -10.17 -23.19 -4.34
N SER A 84 -9.45 -22.26 -3.69
CA SER A 84 -9.98 -20.95 -3.32
C SER A 84 -10.18 -20.08 -4.56
N THR A 85 -9.16 -19.98 -5.41
CA THR A 85 -9.23 -19.19 -6.65
C THR A 85 -10.33 -19.70 -7.59
N ASN A 86 -10.43 -21.02 -7.76
CA ASN A 86 -11.48 -21.61 -8.60
C ASN A 86 -12.88 -21.32 -8.07
N GLU A 87 -13.09 -21.45 -6.76
CA GLU A 87 -14.39 -21.20 -6.12
C GLU A 87 -14.81 -19.73 -6.26
N LEU A 88 -13.87 -18.80 -6.09
CA LEU A 88 -14.14 -17.37 -6.27
C LEU A 88 -14.51 -17.02 -7.72
N ILE A 89 -13.83 -17.62 -8.71
CA ILE A 89 -14.17 -17.43 -10.13
C ILE A 89 -15.57 -17.96 -10.44
N ARG A 90 -15.94 -19.15 -9.92
CA ARG A 90 -17.30 -19.70 -10.10
C ARG A 90 -18.37 -18.79 -9.50
N ARG A 91 -18.18 -18.36 -8.25
CA ARG A 91 -19.12 -17.45 -7.59
C ARG A 91 -19.27 -16.12 -8.33
N PHE A 92 -18.19 -15.60 -8.92
CA PHE A 92 -18.26 -14.42 -9.76
C PHE A 92 -19.09 -14.68 -11.02
N ARG A 93 -18.81 -15.75 -11.76
CA ARG A 93 -19.55 -16.15 -12.98
C ARG A 93 -21.05 -16.41 -12.73
N GLU A 94 -21.45 -16.84 -11.53
CA GLU A 94 -22.87 -17.04 -11.18
C GLU A 94 -23.61 -15.72 -10.93
N ARG A 95 -22.90 -14.69 -10.44
CA ARG A 95 -23.48 -13.39 -10.09
C ARG A 95 -23.42 -12.35 -11.22
N ALA A 96 -22.50 -12.54 -12.16
CA ALA A 96 -22.35 -11.74 -13.37
C ALA A 96 -23.25 -12.26 -14.51
#